data_AF-A0A2E8MBS7-F1
#
_entry.id   AF-A0A2E8MBS7-F1
#
_cell.length_a   1.000
_cell.length_b   1.000
_cell.length_c   1.000
_cell.angle_alpha   90.00
_cell.angle_beta   90.00
_cell.angle_gamma   90.00
#
_symmetry.space_group_name_H-M   'P 1'
#
loop_
_entity.id
_entity.type
_entity.pdbx_description
1 polymer ?
#
loop_
_entity_poly.entity_id
_entity_poly.type
_entity_poly.pdbx_seq_one_letter_code
_entity_poly.pdbx_strand_id
1 'polypeptide(L)'
;MIRVFISTLTATLILSGNTFAQKQKAKPFQWVNTSTKALPQGVRHATFQSASMQLRVGYTIYLPPSYSTGSKVRFPVVYHLHGGRPGNELKAIQLARFVDKAIKEKEIKPMIYVFPNGGPVSWYNYPQIKNGAGENVFIKELIPHIDKTYRSIGSSKGRAIEGFSQGGRGTTRIMFKHPHLFSSAAPGGSGYEPEQRVRDNNGAESERVKFAPGYNTWDLAKKYSEREGRPKLPILLWVGTKGFNYEFNLKFSKFLQKLKIPHSKLIIEGAKHSASQIYEMRGLDLMKFHQKNFAESSSN
;
A
#
# COMPACT_ATOMS: atom_id res chain seq x y z
N MET A 1 32.90 -77.90 -28.95
CA MET A 1 31.96 -77.75 -27.82
C MET A 1 32.03 -76.33 -27.32
N ILE A 2 30.87 -75.67 -27.30
CA ILE A 2 30.67 -74.22 -27.20
C ILE A 2 31.02 -73.73 -25.79
N ARG A 3 31.91 -72.75 -25.69
CA ARG A 3 32.19 -71.99 -24.45
C ARG A 3 31.14 -70.90 -24.29
N VAL A 4 30.31 -71.01 -23.26
CA VAL A 4 29.33 -69.98 -22.87
C VAL A 4 30.04 -68.95 -22.00
N PHE A 5 30.11 -67.69 -22.47
CA PHE A 5 30.52 -66.54 -21.68
C PHE A 5 29.34 -66.09 -20.81
N ILE A 6 29.52 -66.10 -19.49
CA ILE A 6 28.58 -65.49 -18.53
C ILE A 6 29.00 -64.02 -18.37
N SER A 7 28.25 -63.10 -18.98
CA SER A 7 28.40 -61.67 -18.73
C SER A 7 27.68 -61.30 -17.43
N THR A 8 28.43 -60.90 -16.40
CA THR A 8 27.88 -60.27 -15.20
C THR A 8 27.50 -58.82 -15.51
N LEU A 9 26.20 -58.54 -15.57
CA LEU A 9 25.68 -57.19 -15.71
C LEU A 9 25.73 -56.50 -14.32
N THR A 10 26.69 -55.62 -14.10
CA THR A 10 26.73 -54.76 -12.91
C THR A 10 25.71 -53.63 -13.08
N ALA A 11 24.60 -53.71 -12.34
CA ALA A 11 23.62 -52.64 -12.26
C ALA A 11 24.18 -51.50 -11.39
N THR A 12 24.67 -50.43 -12.02
CA THR A 12 25.04 -49.19 -11.33
C THR A 12 23.78 -48.45 -10.90
N LEU A 13 23.44 -48.55 -9.62
CA LEU A 13 22.34 -47.80 -9.01
C LEU A 13 22.73 -46.32 -8.92
N ILE A 14 22.30 -45.50 -9.88
CA ILE A 14 22.44 -44.04 -9.80
C ILE A 14 21.41 -43.55 -8.78
N LEU A 15 21.86 -43.37 -7.53
CA LEU A 15 21.12 -42.62 -6.51
C LEU A 15 21.05 -41.15 -6.96
N SER A 16 19.94 -40.79 -7.60
CA SER A 16 19.57 -39.39 -7.84
C SER A 16 19.25 -38.74 -6.49
N GLY A 17 20.25 -38.05 -5.94
CA GLY A 17 20.08 -37.21 -4.77
C GLY A 17 19.11 -36.09 -5.07
N ASN A 18 17.84 -36.25 -4.67
CA ASN A 18 16.90 -35.15 -4.57
C ASN A 18 17.40 -34.19 -3.48
N THR A 19 18.14 -33.17 -3.89
CA THR A 19 18.42 -32.02 -3.04
C THR A 19 17.12 -31.25 -2.86
N PHE A 20 16.43 -31.52 -1.74
CA PHE A 20 15.40 -30.61 -1.25
C PHE A 20 16.06 -29.26 -0.99
N ALA A 21 15.94 -28.32 -1.94
CA ALA A 21 16.31 -26.94 -1.73
C ALA A 21 15.53 -26.43 -0.51
N GLN A 22 16.24 -26.25 0.60
CA GLN A 22 15.70 -25.74 1.85
C GLN A 22 15.12 -24.35 1.54
N LYS A 23 13.79 -24.24 1.45
CA LYS A 23 13.12 -22.94 1.29
C LYS A 23 13.65 -22.02 2.38
N GLN A 24 14.38 -20.97 1.99
CA GLN A 24 14.83 -19.94 2.92
C GLN A 24 13.63 -19.51 3.77
N LYS A 25 13.72 -19.72 5.09
CA LYS A 25 12.70 -19.26 6.02
C LYS A 25 12.54 -17.75 5.81
N ALA A 26 11.31 -17.31 5.54
CA ALA A 26 11.02 -15.90 5.37
C ALA A 26 11.52 -15.12 6.59
N LYS A 27 12.18 -13.99 6.37
CA LYS A 27 12.65 -13.14 7.46
C LYS A 27 11.46 -12.76 8.36
N PRO A 28 11.61 -12.79 9.69
CA PRO A 28 10.54 -12.37 10.60
C PRO A 28 10.19 -10.90 10.34
N PHE A 29 8.93 -10.55 10.60
CA PHE A 29 8.47 -9.17 10.50
C PHE A 29 9.28 -8.24 11.42
N GLN A 30 9.58 -7.04 10.93
CA GLN A 30 10.24 -5.97 11.68
C GLN A 30 9.52 -4.65 11.46
N TRP A 31 9.41 -3.87 12.54
CA TRP A 31 8.89 -2.51 12.49
C TRP A 31 9.89 -1.51 11.91
N VAL A 32 11.18 -1.84 11.89
CA VAL A 32 12.26 -1.07 11.24
C VAL A 32 13.00 -1.98 10.28
N ASN A 33 13.01 -1.64 9.00
CA ASN A 33 13.66 -2.42 7.95
C ASN A 33 14.84 -1.65 7.36
N THR A 34 15.92 -2.37 7.05
CA THR A 34 17.10 -1.80 6.39
C THR A 34 17.11 -2.20 4.92
N SER A 35 17.32 -1.23 4.02
CA SER A 35 17.50 -1.52 2.60
C SER A 35 18.89 -2.09 2.37
N THR A 36 18.98 -3.18 1.59
CA THR A 36 20.26 -3.71 1.08
C THR A 36 20.67 -3.04 -0.24
N LYS A 37 19.83 -2.18 -0.80
CA LYS A 37 20.05 -1.45 -2.04
C LYS A 37 20.06 0.06 -1.78
N ALA A 38 20.71 0.81 -2.66
CA ALA A 38 20.60 2.26 -2.66
C ALA A 38 19.13 2.70 -2.75
N LEU A 39 18.77 3.72 -1.96
CA LEU A 39 17.44 4.32 -2.03
C LEU A 39 17.33 5.19 -3.29
N PRO A 40 16.14 5.31 -3.90
CA PRO A 40 15.94 6.23 -5.02
C PRO A 40 16.29 7.69 -4.64
N GLN A 41 16.60 8.51 -5.64
CA GLN A 41 16.90 9.93 -5.40
C GLN A 41 15.75 10.63 -4.65
N GLY A 42 16.11 11.49 -3.69
CA GLY A 42 15.14 12.22 -2.85
C GLY A 42 14.50 11.37 -1.76
N VAL A 43 14.72 10.05 -1.75
CA VAL A 43 14.17 9.13 -0.76
C VAL A 43 15.10 8.96 0.44
N ARG A 44 14.54 8.99 1.65
CA ARG A 44 15.26 8.80 2.90
C ARG A 44 14.49 7.83 3.80
N HIS A 45 15.22 6.94 4.47
CA HIS A 45 14.67 6.12 5.55
C HIS A 45 14.77 6.87 6.87
N ALA A 46 13.72 6.79 7.69
CA ALA A 46 13.66 7.39 9.00
C ALA A 46 12.81 6.54 9.94
N THR A 47 12.86 6.88 11.22
CA THR A 47 12.10 6.17 12.26
C THR A 47 11.52 7.16 13.26
N PHE A 48 10.38 6.81 13.85
CA PHE A 48 9.79 7.54 14.97
C PHE A 48 9.53 6.58 16.14
N GLN A 49 9.41 7.12 17.35
CA GLN A 49 9.06 6.34 18.53
C GLN A 49 7.54 6.17 18.59
N SER A 50 7.06 4.93 18.53
CA SER A 50 5.65 4.62 18.74
C SER A 50 5.32 4.63 20.22
N ALA A 51 4.40 5.51 20.62
CA ALA A 51 3.97 5.60 22.02
C ALA A 51 3.15 4.37 22.43
N SER A 52 2.22 3.91 21.59
CA SER A 52 1.36 2.77 21.91
C SER A 52 2.10 1.42 21.94
N MET A 53 3.19 1.27 21.16
CA MET A 53 3.94 0.02 21.09
C MET A 53 5.29 0.05 21.81
N GLN A 54 5.71 1.21 22.31
CA GLN A 54 6.99 1.42 23.00
C GLN A 54 8.20 0.92 22.19
N LEU A 55 8.18 1.12 20.88
CA LEU A 55 9.27 0.73 19.97
C LEU A 55 9.42 1.72 18.81
N ARG A 56 10.54 1.64 18.08
CA ARG A 56 10.75 2.43 16.87
C ARG A 56 10.00 1.84 15.69
N VAL A 57 9.35 2.70 14.91
CA VAL A 57 8.66 2.35 13.66
C VAL A 57 9.35 3.06 12.51
N GLY A 58 9.70 2.28 11.48
CA GLY A 58 10.29 2.74 10.24
C GLY A 58 9.26 3.29 9.26
N TYR A 59 9.65 4.35 8.58
CA TYR A 59 8.98 4.87 7.40
C TYR A 59 10.03 5.35 6.41
N THR A 60 9.66 5.37 5.14
CA THR A 60 10.48 5.99 4.10
C THR A 60 9.76 7.21 3.56
N ILE A 61 10.50 8.25 3.21
CA ILE A 61 9.94 9.52 2.75
C ILE A 61 10.70 10.02 1.52
N TYR A 62 9.97 10.40 0.48
CA TYR A 62 10.48 11.17 -0.65
C TYR A 62 10.25 12.65 -0.38
N LEU A 63 11.33 13.44 -0.50
CA LEU A 63 11.30 14.89 -0.42
C LEU A 63 11.62 15.47 -1.80
N PRO A 64 10.80 16.41 -2.32
CA PRO A 64 11.05 16.99 -3.63
C PRO A 64 12.34 17.83 -3.64
N PRO A 65 12.99 18.08 -4.79
CA PRO A 65 14.21 18.88 -4.86
C PRO A 65 14.07 20.28 -4.22
N SER A 66 12.89 20.91 -4.32
CA SER A 66 12.61 22.20 -3.68
C SER A 66 12.52 22.15 -2.14
N TYR A 67 12.56 20.97 -1.53
CA TYR A 67 12.56 20.84 -0.07
C TYR A 67 13.90 21.27 0.55
N SER A 68 15.01 21.28 -0.18
CA SER A 68 16.32 21.71 0.36
C SER A 68 16.62 23.19 0.14
N THR A 69 15.76 23.96 -0.52
CA THR A 69 16.04 25.36 -0.89
C THR A 69 15.89 26.37 0.26
N GLY A 70 15.69 25.93 1.50
CA GLY A 70 15.58 26.81 2.67
C GLY A 70 14.29 27.64 2.75
N SER A 71 13.34 27.47 1.82
CA SER A 71 12.06 28.19 1.85
C SER A 71 11.19 27.79 3.05
N LYS A 72 10.23 28.65 3.43
CA LYS A 72 9.18 28.31 4.42
C LYS A 72 7.99 27.55 3.82
N VAL A 73 8.04 27.22 2.53
CA VAL A 73 6.95 26.55 1.80
C VAL A 73 6.60 25.21 2.45
N ARG A 74 5.30 24.94 2.60
CA ARG A 74 4.79 23.65 3.05
C ARG A 74 4.25 22.86 1.87
N PHE A 75 4.42 21.54 1.92
CA PHE A 75 4.12 20.63 0.83
C PHE A 75 2.92 19.75 1.16
N PRO A 76 2.04 19.47 0.18
CA PRO A 76 1.10 18.36 0.30
C PRO A 76 1.81 17.02 0.50
N VAL A 77 1.12 16.07 1.11
CA VAL A 77 1.65 14.73 1.42
C VAL A 77 0.73 13.66 0.84
N VAL A 78 1.30 12.73 0.08
CA VAL A 78 0.65 11.48 -0.33
C VAL A 78 1.23 10.34 0.51
N TYR A 79 0.37 9.62 1.23
CA TYR A 79 0.75 8.40 1.92
C TYR A 79 0.49 7.20 1.01
N HIS A 80 1.54 6.53 0.55
CA HIS A 80 1.41 5.37 -0.34
C HIS A 80 1.58 4.05 0.42
N LEU A 81 0.48 3.34 0.62
CA LEU A 81 0.43 2.06 1.33
C LEU A 81 0.94 0.90 0.45
N HIS A 82 1.93 0.18 0.94
CA HIS A 82 2.50 -0.99 0.25
C HIS A 82 1.55 -2.20 0.17
N GLY A 83 1.82 -3.07 -0.80
CA GLY A 83 1.17 -4.37 -0.96
C GLY A 83 1.74 -5.50 -0.09
N GLY A 84 1.02 -6.62 -0.04
CA GLY A 84 1.41 -7.83 0.69
C GLY A 84 1.42 -7.71 2.22
N ARG A 85 1.60 -8.86 2.87
CA ARG A 85 1.89 -9.00 4.31
C ARG A 85 3.21 -9.76 4.48
N PRO A 86 3.99 -9.55 5.56
CA PRO A 86 3.78 -8.52 6.58
C PRO A 86 4.20 -7.11 6.10
N GLY A 87 4.07 -6.11 6.96
CA GLY A 87 4.44 -4.70 6.73
C GLY A 87 5.91 -4.49 6.41
N ASN A 88 6.24 -3.58 5.48
CA ASN A 88 7.62 -3.13 5.23
C ASN A 88 7.63 -1.81 4.44
N GLU A 89 8.22 -0.77 5.03
CA GLU A 89 8.31 0.60 4.51
C GLU A 89 9.15 0.75 3.22
N LEU A 90 9.89 -0.28 2.83
CA LEU A 90 10.76 -0.29 1.64
C LEU A 90 10.08 -0.86 0.40
N LYS A 91 8.91 -1.50 0.53
CA LYS A 91 8.27 -2.27 -0.57
C LYS A 91 7.83 -1.44 -1.77
N ALA A 92 7.49 -0.17 -1.55
CA ALA A 92 6.91 0.70 -2.58
C ALA A 92 7.81 1.89 -2.94
N ILE A 93 9.02 1.98 -2.36
CA ILE A 93 9.88 3.18 -2.48
C ILE A 93 10.32 3.46 -3.92
N GLN A 94 10.38 2.42 -4.77
CA GLN A 94 10.74 2.57 -6.18
C GLN A 94 9.73 3.41 -6.96
N LEU A 95 8.51 3.58 -6.46
CA LEU A 95 7.52 4.47 -7.08
C LEU A 95 7.93 5.95 -7.00
N ALA A 96 8.77 6.32 -6.02
CA ALA A 96 9.25 7.68 -5.86
C ALA A 96 10.03 8.19 -7.09
N ARG A 97 10.63 7.30 -7.91
CA ARG A 97 11.32 7.71 -9.14
C ARG A 97 10.39 8.35 -10.16
N PHE A 98 9.13 7.92 -10.22
CA PHE A 98 8.13 8.48 -11.11
C PHE A 98 7.65 9.84 -10.61
N VAL A 99 7.50 9.97 -9.28
CA VAL A 99 7.17 11.25 -8.63
C VAL A 99 8.28 12.27 -8.85
N ASP A 100 9.53 11.86 -8.65
CA ASP A 100 10.70 12.72 -8.86
C ASP A 100 10.83 13.19 -10.30
N LYS A 101 10.64 12.27 -11.26
CA LYS A 101 10.62 12.59 -12.69
C LYS A 101 9.52 13.62 -13.00
N ALA A 102 8.28 13.37 -12.61
CA ALA A 102 7.15 14.25 -12.91
C ALA A 102 7.32 15.66 -12.30
N ILE A 103 7.93 15.77 -11.12
CA ILE A 103 8.24 17.06 -10.48
C ILE A 103 9.35 17.80 -11.24
N LYS A 104 10.43 17.10 -11.62
CA LYS A 104 11.55 17.70 -12.37
C LYS A 104 11.11 18.16 -13.77
N GLU A 105 10.22 17.42 -14.40
CA GLU A 105 9.61 17.74 -15.70
C GLU A 105 8.47 18.78 -15.58
N LYS A 106 8.17 19.25 -14.35
CA LYS A 106 7.13 20.26 -14.05
C LYS A 106 5.71 19.83 -14.44
N GLU A 107 5.45 18.53 -14.59
CA GLU A 107 4.12 18.01 -14.89
C GLU A 107 3.19 18.04 -13.66
N ILE A 108 3.78 18.03 -12.47
CA ILE A 108 3.12 18.21 -11.18
C ILE A 108 3.92 19.16 -10.28
N LYS A 109 3.22 19.86 -9.39
CA LYS A 109 3.77 20.68 -8.32
C LYS A 109 4.53 19.80 -7.31
N PRO A 110 5.55 20.34 -6.63
CA PRO A 110 6.28 19.64 -5.59
C PRO A 110 5.36 19.10 -4.47
N MET A 111 5.54 17.84 -4.10
CA MET A 111 4.83 17.18 -3.01
C MET A 111 5.69 16.12 -2.33
N ILE A 112 5.34 15.76 -1.09
CA ILE A 112 6.00 14.71 -0.31
C ILE A 112 5.27 13.39 -0.53
N TYR A 113 6.03 12.29 -0.63
CA TYR A 113 5.49 10.93 -0.59
C TYR A 113 6.01 10.19 0.64
N VAL A 114 5.11 9.61 1.44
CA VAL A 114 5.47 8.81 2.62
C VAL A 114 5.09 7.35 2.39
N PHE A 115 6.03 6.45 2.64
CA PHE A 115 5.89 5.01 2.57
C PHE A 115 5.95 4.42 3.98
N PRO A 116 4.81 4.17 4.62
CA PRO A 116 4.74 3.67 5.99
C PRO A 116 5.02 2.16 6.11
N ASN A 117 5.41 1.70 7.30
CA ASN A 117 5.34 0.28 7.66
C ASN A 117 3.92 -0.06 8.14
N GLY A 118 3.27 -1.04 7.51
CA GLY A 118 1.89 -1.42 7.83
C GLY A 118 1.70 -2.38 9.00
N GLY A 119 2.75 -2.75 9.72
CA GLY A 119 2.66 -3.72 10.82
C GLY A 119 2.56 -5.18 10.35
N PRO A 120 2.49 -6.15 11.28
CA PRO A 120 2.58 -7.58 10.95
C PRO A 120 1.45 -8.08 10.04
N VAL A 121 0.29 -7.43 10.07
CA VAL A 121 -0.91 -7.81 9.28
C VAL A 121 -1.26 -6.76 8.21
N SER A 122 -0.39 -5.79 7.96
CA SER A 122 -0.53 -4.71 6.95
C SER A 122 -1.85 -3.93 7.01
N TRP A 123 -1.81 -2.74 7.64
CA TRP A 123 -2.90 -1.76 7.68
C TRP A 123 -4.13 -2.22 8.47
N TYR A 124 -3.97 -3.22 9.34
CA TYR A 124 -4.99 -3.65 10.29
C TYR A 124 -4.48 -3.48 11.70
N ASN A 125 -5.41 -3.18 12.61
CA ASN A 125 -5.26 -3.55 14.00
C ASN A 125 -5.62 -5.03 14.17
N TYR A 126 -4.73 -5.80 14.78
CA TYR A 126 -4.81 -7.23 14.99
C TYR A 126 -4.33 -7.54 16.42
N PRO A 127 -5.17 -7.31 17.44
CA PRO A 127 -4.78 -7.39 18.85
C PRO A 127 -4.35 -8.81 19.27
N GLN A 128 -4.64 -9.83 18.46
CA GLN A 128 -4.21 -11.21 18.69
C GLN A 128 -2.69 -11.41 18.54
N ILE A 129 -1.97 -10.43 17.98
CA ILE A 129 -0.52 -10.45 17.84
C ILE A 129 0.05 -9.24 18.58
N LYS A 130 1.12 -9.46 19.36
CA LYS A 130 1.87 -8.38 20.03
C LYS A 130 2.29 -7.33 19.01
N ASN A 131 2.02 -6.06 19.31
CA ASN A 131 2.30 -4.94 18.43
C ASN A 131 1.60 -5.06 17.06
N GLY A 132 0.42 -5.69 17.01
CA GLY A 132 -0.42 -5.76 15.82
C GLY A 132 -1.20 -4.47 15.54
N ALA A 133 -0.62 -3.29 15.69
CA ALA A 133 -1.35 -2.01 15.67
C ALA A 133 -1.21 -1.24 14.33
N GLY A 134 -1.20 -1.94 13.20
CA GLY A 134 -0.86 -1.37 11.88
C GLY A 134 -1.67 -0.13 11.47
N GLU A 135 -2.99 -0.14 11.67
CA GLU A 135 -3.82 1.03 11.35
C GLU A 135 -3.62 2.17 12.37
N ASN A 136 -3.64 1.85 13.66
CA ASN A 136 -3.52 2.86 14.72
C ASN A 136 -2.17 3.58 14.66
N VAL A 137 -1.08 2.85 14.47
CA VAL A 137 0.26 3.44 14.37
C VAL A 137 0.36 4.36 13.17
N PHE A 138 -0.23 3.98 12.03
CA PHE A 138 -0.28 4.84 10.85
C PHE A 138 -1.08 6.12 11.13
N ILE A 139 -2.33 5.97 11.59
CA ILE A 139 -3.28 7.08 11.69
C ILE A 139 -3.00 8.01 12.86
N LYS A 140 -2.74 7.44 14.05
CA LYS A 140 -2.67 8.18 15.30
C LYS A 140 -1.26 8.63 15.66
N GLU A 141 -0.23 8.07 15.02
CA GLU A 141 1.16 8.36 15.41
C GLU A 141 2.02 8.82 14.24
N LEU A 142 2.05 8.08 13.12
CA LEU A 142 2.88 8.47 11.98
C LEU A 142 2.38 9.75 11.30
N ILE A 143 1.08 9.90 11.05
CA ILE A 143 0.55 11.14 10.45
C ILE A 143 0.93 12.38 11.29
N PRO A 144 0.64 12.43 12.61
CA PRO A 144 1.08 13.54 13.46
C PRO A 144 2.60 13.73 13.51
N HIS A 145 3.38 12.64 13.50
CA HIS A 145 4.84 12.72 13.45
C HIS A 145 5.33 13.41 12.17
N ILE A 146 4.79 13.03 11.00
CA ILE A 146 5.15 13.67 9.73
C ILE A 146 4.83 15.18 9.78
N ASP A 147 3.67 15.56 10.30
CA ASP A 147 3.25 16.95 10.36
C ASP A 147 4.07 17.82 11.32
N LYS A 148 4.59 17.20 12.38
CA LYS A 148 5.50 17.85 13.34
C LYS A 148 6.93 17.94 12.81
N THR A 149 7.40 16.95 12.07
CA THR A 149 8.82 16.81 11.68
C THR A 149 9.13 17.43 10.32
N TYR A 150 8.20 17.41 9.38
CA TYR A 150 8.41 17.90 8.02
C TYR A 150 7.58 19.15 7.72
N ARG A 151 7.97 19.90 6.69
CA ARG A 151 7.18 21.03 6.17
C ARG A 151 5.96 20.52 5.39
N SER A 152 5.09 19.73 6.01
CA SER A 152 3.83 19.30 5.42
C SER A 152 2.73 20.35 5.61
N ILE A 153 1.70 20.29 4.77
CA ILE A 153 0.39 20.89 5.05
C ILE A 153 -0.38 19.90 5.92
N GLY A 154 -0.31 20.07 7.24
CA GLY A 154 -0.86 19.12 8.24
C GLY A 154 -2.39 19.05 8.35
N SER A 155 -3.13 19.70 7.46
CA SER A 155 -4.59 19.58 7.40
C SER A 155 -5.02 18.58 6.32
N SER A 156 -6.28 18.13 6.37
CA SER A 156 -6.83 17.22 5.36
C SER A 156 -6.72 17.78 3.93
N LYS A 157 -6.77 19.11 3.77
CA LYS A 157 -6.63 19.81 2.48
C LYS A 157 -5.30 19.53 1.78
N GLY A 158 -4.26 19.15 2.51
CA GLY A 158 -2.94 18.83 1.98
C GLY A 158 -2.55 17.36 2.11
N ARG A 159 -3.49 16.47 2.43
CA ARG A 159 -3.20 15.07 2.73
C ARG A 159 -3.99 14.12 1.84
N ALA A 160 -3.30 13.23 1.14
CA ALA A 160 -3.92 12.19 0.32
C ALA A 160 -3.42 10.81 0.73
N ILE A 161 -4.19 9.78 0.37
CA ILE A 161 -3.87 8.38 0.62
C ILE A 161 -4.01 7.55 -0.66
N GLU A 162 -3.01 6.73 -0.94
CA GLU A 162 -2.96 5.84 -2.08
C GLU A 162 -2.41 4.48 -1.62
N GLY A 163 -2.68 3.40 -2.36
CA GLY A 163 -1.98 2.15 -2.11
C GLY A 163 -2.31 1.09 -3.13
N PHE A 164 -1.49 0.04 -3.19
CA PHE A 164 -1.66 -1.04 -4.18
C PHE A 164 -1.84 -2.42 -3.54
N SER A 165 -2.71 -3.27 -4.09
CA SER A 165 -2.96 -4.64 -3.58
C SER A 165 -3.49 -4.60 -2.14
N GLN A 166 -2.81 -5.26 -1.20
CA GLN A 166 -3.06 -5.12 0.24
C GLN A 166 -3.10 -3.67 0.70
N GLY A 167 -2.27 -2.80 0.11
CA GLY A 167 -2.27 -1.36 0.33
C GLY A 167 -3.54 -0.70 -0.16
N GLY A 168 -4.07 -1.08 -1.33
CA GLY A 168 -5.34 -0.57 -1.84
C GLY A 168 -6.53 -0.97 -0.96
N ARG A 169 -6.52 -2.18 -0.40
CA ARG A 169 -7.48 -2.59 0.65
C ARG A 169 -7.34 -1.72 1.90
N GLY A 170 -6.11 -1.50 2.36
CA GLY A 170 -5.79 -0.60 3.47
C GLY A 170 -6.34 0.81 3.23
N THR A 171 -6.04 1.39 2.08
CA THR A 171 -6.52 2.71 1.63
C THR A 171 -8.04 2.75 1.68
N THR A 172 -8.73 1.73 1.19
CA THR A 172 -10.19 1.67 1.18
C THR A 172 -10.78 1.61 2.60
N ARG A 173 -10.25 0.75 3.49
CA ARG A 173 -10.76 0.68 4.87
C ARG A 173 -10.50 1.99 5.61
N ILE A 174 -9.29 2.51 5.50
CA ILE A 174 -8.85 3.74 6.17
C ILE A 174 -9.64 4.95 5.70
N MET A 175 -9.83 5.10 4.39
CA MET A 175 -10.51 6.29 3.84
C MET A 175 -11.98 6.36 4.26
N PHE A 176 -12.67 5.21 4.38
CA PHE A 176 -14.07 5.20 4.83
C PHE A 176 -14.21 5.33 6.34
N LYS A 177 -13.24 4.85 7.11
CA LYS A 177 -13.23 4.97 8.57
C LYS A 177 -12.79 6.36 9.04
N HIS A 178 -11.88 6.99 8.32
CA HIS A 178 -11.28 8.29 8.65
C HIS A 178 -11.39 9.31 7.50
N PRO A 179 -12.59 9.54 6.92
CA PRO A 179 -12.75 10.33 5.70
C PRO A 179 -12.36 11.80 5.86
N HIS A 180 -12.36 12.32 7.09
CA HIS A 180 -12.00 13.69 7.40
C HIS A 180 -10.48 13.96 7.35
N LEU A 181 -9.64 12.92 7.28
CA LEU A 181 -8.18 13.08 7.29
C LEU A 181 -7.58 13.36 5.91
N PHE A 182 -8.31 13.07 4.84
CA PHE A 182 -7.79 13.04 3.47
C PHE A 182 -8.60 13.93 2.52
N SER A 183 -7.92 14.66 1.64
CA SER A 183 -8.53 15.39 0.53
C SER A 183 -8.87 14.49 -0.66
N SER A 184 -8.20 13.35 -0.79
CA SER A 184 -8.46 12.37 -1.85
C SER A 184 -7.89 11.00 -1.49
N ALA A 185 -8.47 9.97 -2.09
CA ALA A 185 -8.04 8.59 -1.89
C ALA A 185 -7.95 7.82 -3.22
N ALA A 186 -6.89 7.03 -3.41
CA ALA A 186 -6.67 6.24 -4.61
C ALA A 186 -6.37 4.76 -4.30
N PRO A 187 -7.40 3.92 -4.06
CA PRO A 187 -7.23 2.48 -3.90
C PRO A 187 -6.86 1.79 -5.23
N GLY A 188 -5.69 1.17 -5.26
CA GLY A 188 -5.11 0.54 -6.44
C GLY A 188 -5.07 -0.98 -6.38
N GLY A 189 -5.51 -1.64 -7.44
CA GLY A 189 -5.42 -3.10 -7.62
C GLY A 189 -5.78 -3.85 -6.35
N SER A 190 -6.80 -3.41 -5.61
CA SER A 190 -7.02 -3.84 -4.23
C SER A 190 -7.34 -5.34 -4.18
N GLY A 191 -8.11 -5.82 -5.15
CA GLY A 191 -8.64 -7.18 -5.17
C GLY A 191 -9.47 -7.46 -3.92
N TYR A 192 -10.73 -7.04 -3.94
CA TYR A 192 -11.62 -7.03 -2.77
C TYR A 192 -12.19 -8.41 -2.39
N GLU A 193 -11.75 -9.49 -3.03
CA GLU A 193 -12.20 -10.84 -2.71
C GLU A 193 -11.88 -11.25 -1.27
N PRO A 194 -10.65 -11.06 -0.72
CA PRO A 194 -10.41 -11.44 0.67
C PRO A 194 -11.21 -10.59 1.65
N GLU A 195 -11.45 -9.32 1.33
CA GLU A 195 -12.34 -8.45 2.11
C GLU A 195 -13.80 -8.94 2.07
N GLN A 196 -14.23 -9.50 0.94
CA GLN A 196 -15.54 -10.12 0.82
C GLN A 196 -15.60 -11.38 1.69
N ARG A 197 -14.57 -12.23 1.68
CA ARG A 197 -14.51 -13.38 2.59
C ARG A 197 -14.57 -12.96 4.06
N VAL A 198 -13.84 -11.92 4.45
CA VAL A 198 -13.91 -11.36 5.81
C VAL A 198 -15.33 -10.93 6.17
N ARG A 199 -16.06 -10.30 5.24
CA ARG A 199 -17.47 -9.95 5.46
C ARG A 199 -18.35 -11.18 5.61
N ASP A 200 -18.28 -12.08 4.63
CA ASP A 200 -19.22 -13.20 4.48
C ASP A 200 -18.97 -14.29 5.55
N ASN A 201 -17.75 -14.37 6.11
CA ASN A 201 -17.33 -15.39 7.09
C ASN A 201 -17.09 -14.83 8.50
N ASN A 202 -17.91 -13.89 8.96
CA ASN A 202 -17.87 -13.34 10.33
C ASN A 202 -16.45 -12.93 10.79
N GLY A 203 -15.73 -12.22 9.91
CA GLY A 203 -14.38 -11.71 10.16
C GLY A 203 -13.24 -12.61 9.65
N ALA A 204 -13.50 -13.86 9.27
CA ALA A 204 -12.43 -14.78 8.84
C ALA A 204 -12.00 -14.52 7.39
N GLU A 205 -10.73 -14.16 7.19
CA GLU A 205 -10.11 -14.10 5.85
C GLU A 205 -9.64 -15.50 5.40
N SER A 206 -9.15 -16.28 6.37
CA SER A 206 -8.69 -17.67 6.26
C SER A 206 -8.75 -18.33 7.65
N GLU A 207 -8.45 -19.63 7.74
CA GLU A 207 -8.37 -20.36 9.01
C GLU A 207 -7.41 -19.72 10.05
N ARG A 208 -6.38 -19.01 9.58
CA ARG A 208 -5.33 -18.41 10.43
C ARG A 208 -5.52 -16.93 10.71
N VAL A 209 -6.38 -16.25 9.95
CA VAL A 209 -6.52 -14.79 10.02
C VAL A 209 -7.99 -14.43 10.17
N LYS A 210 -8.35 -13.92 11.34
CA LYS A 210 -9.72 -13.50 11.67
C LYS A 210 -9.73 -12.08 12.26
N PHE A 211 -10.34 -11.16 11.53
CA PHE A 211 -10.56 -9.80 11.97
C PHE A 211 -11.86 -9.68 12.78
N ALA A 212 -12.04 -8.54 13.44
CA ALA A 212 -13.33 -8.21 14.04
C ALA A 212 -14.42 -8.16 12.95
N PRO A 213 -15.65 -8.63 13.21
CA PRO A 213 -16.77 -8.50 12.29
C PRO A 213 -16.98 -7.05 11.85
N GLY A 214 -17.24 -6.84 10.57
CA GLY A 214 -17.38 -5.49 9.99
C GLY A 214 -16.06 -4.76 9.73
N TYR A 215 -14.89 -5.32 10.06
CA TYR A 215 -13.58 -4.71 9.78
C TYR A 215 -13.06 -5.05 8.37
N ASN A 216 -13.90 -4.79 7.36
CA ASN A 216 -13.61 -5.03 5.95
C ASN A 216 -14.08 -3.85 5.09
N THR A 217 -13.63 -3.81 3.84
CA THR A 217 -13.93 -2.70 2.92
C THR A 217 -15.42 -2.54 2.59
N TRP A 218 -16.17 -3.63 2.52
CA TRP A 218 -17.57 -3.63 2.08
C TRP A 218 -18.49 -3.05 3.16
N ASP A 219 -18.33 -3.50 4.41
CA ASP A 219 -19.12 -3.00 5.53
C ASP A 219 -18.73 -1.56 5.90
N LEU A 220 -17.45 -1.21 5.80
CA LEU A 220 -17.00 0.17 6.02
C LEU A 220 -17.53 1.13 4.94
N ALA A 221 -17.60 0.70 3.67
CA ALA A 221 -18.22 1.50 2.62
C ALA A 221 -19.73 1.70 2.88
N LYS A 222 -20.44 0.65 3.32
CA LYS A 222 -21.86 0.75 3.69
C LYS A 222 -22.06 1.74 4.85
N LYS A 223 -21.31 1.59 5.94
CA LYS A 223 -21.33 2.52 7.08
C LYS A 223 -21.02 3.96 6.69
N TYR A 224 -20.05 4.16 5.79
CA TYR A 224 -19.74 5.48 5.26
C TYR A 224 -20.89 6.06 4.41
N SER A 225 -21.61 5.22 3.66
CA SER A 225 -22.75 5.67 2.85
C SER A 225 -23.95 6.12 3.69
N GLU A 226 -24.13 5.50 4.86
CA GLU A 226 -25.23 5.75 5.80
C GLU A 226 -24.95 6.92 6.75
N ARG A 227 -23.72 7.45 6.75
CA ARG A 227 -23.33 8.55 7.64
C ARG A 227 -23.99 9.85 7.20
N GLU A 228 -24.80 10.42 8.10
CA GLU A 228 -25.33 11.77 7.95
C GLU A 228 -24.19 12.79 7.85
N GLY A 229 -24.29 13.73 6.90
CA GLY A 229 -23.24 14.73 6.67
C GLY A 229 -21.88 14.15 6.28
N ARG A 230 -21.83 12.96 5.64
CA ARG A 230 -20.56 12.31 5.25
C ARG A 230 -19.61 13.29 4.53
N PRO A 231 -18.34 13.41 4.95
CA PRO A 231 -17.40 14.30 4.30
C PRO A 231 -17.24 13.96 2.81
N LYS A 232 -17.17 14.97 1.93
CA LYS A 232 -16.88 14.72 0.52
C LYS A 232 -15.45 14.18 0.38
N LEU A 233 -15.32 13.00 -0.23
CA LEU A 233 -14.03 12.37 -0.50
C LEU A 233 -13.95 11.97 -1.98
N PRO A 234 -13.13 12.67 -2.79
CA PRO A 234 -12.73 12.22 -4.12
C PRO A 234 -12.02 10.85 -4.06
N ILE A 235 -12.55 9.86 -4.79
CA ILE A 235 -12.01 8.50 -4.84
C ILE A 235 -11.66 8.15 -6.29
N LEU A 236 -10.43 7.65 -6.51
CA LEU A 236 -9.99 7.09 -7.79
C LEU A 236 -9.59 5.63 -7.62
N LEU A 237 -10.46 4.71 -8.07
CA LEU A 237 -10.11 3.29 -8.13
C LEU A 237 -9.20 3.06 -9.34
N TRP A 238 -8.06 2.39 -9.18
CA TRP A 238 -7.15 2.15 -10.30
C TRP A 238 -6.72 0.69 -10.39
N VAL A 239 -6.66 0.13 -11.61
CA VAL A 239 -6.38 -1.31 -11.81
C VAL A 239 -5.94 -1.60 -13.25
N GLY A 240 -5.04 -2.58 -13.43
CA GLY A 240 -4.65 -3.09 -14.74
C GLY A 240 -5.54 -4.22 -15.24
N THR A 241 -5.84 -4.27 -16.54
CA THR A 241 -6.79 -5.25 -17.13
C THR A 241 -6.26 -6.69 -17.17
N LYS A 242 -4.94 -6.88 -17.05
CA LYS A 242 -4.30 -8.20 -16.96
C LYS A 242 -3.96 -8.60 -15.52
N GLY A 243 -4.45 -7.86 -14.53
CA GLY A 243 -4.34 -8.26 -13.12
C GLY A 243 -5.35 -9.36 -12.77
N PHE A 244 -4.93 -10.39 -12.04
CA PHE A 244 -5.80 -11.49 -11.59
C PHE A 244 -7.01 -11.02 -10.75
N ASN A 245 -6.94 -9.80 -10.21
CA ASN A 245 -7.92 -9.19 -9.34
C ASN A 245 -8.76 -8.10 -10.03
N TYR A 246 -8.62 -7.93 -11.35
CA TYR A 246 -9.30 -6.90 -12.13
C TYR A 246 -10.82 -6.91 -11.89
N GLU A 247 -11.45 -8.08 -12.05
CA GLU A 247 -12.90 -8.24 -11.90
C GLU A 247 -13.40 -7.89 -10.50
N PHE A 248 -12.64 -8.20 -9.45
CA PHE A 248 -13.03 -7.84 -8.09
C PHE A 248 -12.95 -6.33 -7.82
N ASN A 249 -12.08 -5.60 -8.52
CA ASN A 249 -12.09 -4.13 -8.46
C ASN A 249 -13.32 -3.54 -9.15
N LEU A 250 -13.74 -4.11 -10.29
CA LEU A 250 -14.98 -3.71 -10.97
C LEU A 250 -16.22 -4.04 -10.14
N LYS A 251 -16.25 -5.22 -9.49
CA LYS A 251 -17.32 -5.62 -8.58
C LYS A 251 -17.47 -4.62 -7.43
N PHE A 252 -16.36 -4.18 -6.83
CA PHE A 252 -16.38 -3.19 -5.77
C PHE A 252 -16.84 -1.81 -6.27
N SER A 253 -16.41 -1.39 -7.46
CA SER A 253 -16.91 -0.16 -8.10
C SER A 253 -18.44 -0.20 -8.27
N LYS A 254 -19.00 -1.30 -8.79
CA LYS A 254 -20.45 -1.50 -8.91
C LYS A 254 -21.15 -1.43 -7.54
N PHE A 255 -20.52 -1.92 -6.48
CA PHE A 255 -21.06 -1.81 -5.13
C PHE A 255 -21.07 -0.37 -4.62
N LEU A 256 -19.99 0.39 -4.83
CA LEU A 256 -19.97 1.83 -4.50
C LEU A 256 -21.04 2.62 -5.27
N GLN A 257 -21.31 2.26 -6.52
CA GLN A 257 -22.41 2.86 -7.30
C GLN A 257 -23.77 2.60 -6.64
N LYS A 258 -24.04 1.36 -6.20
CA LYS A 258 -25.28 1.02 -5.48
C LYS A 258 -25.44 1.81 -4.18
N LEU A 259 -24.33 2.07 -3.48
CA LEU A 259 -24.28 2.90 -2.27
C LEU A 259 -24.31 4.42 -2.56
N LYS A 260 -24.42 4.82 -3.83
CA LYS A 260 -24.37 6.22 -4.27
C LYS A 260 -23.12 6.94 -3.74
N ILE A 261 -21.98 6.26 -3.70
CA ILE A 261 -20.67 6.84 -3.34
C ILE A 261 -19.97 7.29 -4.63
N PRO A 262 -19.78 8.61 -4.87
CA PRO A 262 -19.09 9.10 -6.05
C PRO A 262 -17.64 8.62 -6.10
N HIS A 263 -17.23 8.08 -7.24
CA HIS A 263 -15.85 7.66 -7.48
C HIS A 263 -15.57 7.59 -8.99
N SER A 264 -14.30 7.74 -9.34
CA SER A 264 -13.78 7.56 -10.69
C SER A 264 -12.98 6.25 -10.80
N LYS A 265 -12.70 5.83 -12.04
CA LYS A 265 -11.84 4.68 -12.33
C LYS A 265 -10.69 5.09 -13.26
N LEU A 266 -9.50 4.56 -13.01
CA LEU A 266 -8.38 4.54 -13.95
C LEU A 266 -8.09 3.08 -14.30
N ILE A 267 -8.56 2.64 -15.46
CA ILE A 267 -8.32 1.28 -15.97
C ILE A 267 -7.14 1.34 -16.93
N ILE A 268 -6.12 0.53 -16.67
CA ILE A 268 -4.88 0.51 -17.45
C ILE A 268 -4.85 -0.74 -18.32
N GLU A 269 -5.13 -0.56 -19.61
CA GLU A 269 -5.13 -1.66 -20.58
C GLU A 269 -3.75 -2.34 -20.67
N GLY A 270 -3.72 -3.66 -20.73
CA GLY A 270 -2.48 -4.45 -20.82
C GLY A 270 -1.66 -4.56 -19.53
N ALA A 271 -1.92 -3.73 -18.51
CA ALA A 271 -1.15 -3.77 -17.27
C ALA A 271 -1.48 -5.00 -16.42
N LYS A 272 -0.43 -5.67 -15.93
CA LYS A 272 -0.54 -6.78 -14.98
C LYS A 272 -0.76 -6.24 -13.56
N HIS A 273 -0.87 -7.14 -12.57
CA HIS A 273 -0.91 -6.76 -11.16
C HIS A 273 0.46 -6.27 -10.65
N SER A 274 0.86 -5.07 -11.07
CA SER A 274 2.14 -4.44 -10.74
C SER A 274 1.98 -2.92 -10.59
N ALA A 275 2.21 -2.40 -9.39
CA ALA A 275 2.18 -0.96 -9.13
C ALA A 275 3.20 -0.22 -10.00
N SER A 276 4.43 -0.74 -10.12
CA SER A 276 5.48 -0.10 -10.91
C SER A 276 5.14 -0.03 -12.39
N GLN A 277 4.56 -1.10 -12.96
CA GLN A 277 4.13 -1.10 -14.37
C GLN A 277 3.00 -0.08 -14.58
N ILE A 278 2.03 -0.03 -13.67
CA ILE A 278 0.93 0.94 -13.78
C ILE A 278 1.45 2.37 -13.62
N TYR A 279 2.38 2.62 -12.70
CA TYR A 279 3.01 3.94 -12.56
C TYR A 279 3.79 4.35 -13.80
N GLU A 280 4.49 3.41 -14.43
CA GLU A 280 5.20 3.64 -15.68
C GLU A 280 4.24 4.03 -16.81
N MET A 281 3.10 3.35 -16.90
CA MET A 281 2.12 3.61 -17.95
C MET A 281 1.29 4.88 -17.69
N ARG A 282 0.80 5.05 -16.46
CA ARG A 282 -0.28 5.99 -16.10
C ARG A 282 -0.10 6.63 -14.70
N GLY A 283 1.09 6.57 -14.12
CA GLY A 283 1.36 7.14 -12.78
C GLY A 283 1.12 8.64 -12.71
N LEU A 284 1.35 9.37 -13.81
CA LEU A 284 1.10 10.82 -13.87
C LEU A 284 -0.37 11.17 -13.61
N ASP A 285 -1.31 10.33 -14.05
CA ASP A 285 -2.74 10.59 -13.81
C ASP A 285 -3.11 10.44 -12.34
N LEU A 286 -2.48 9.49 -11.63
CA LEU A 286 -2.65 9.32 -10.17
C LEU A 286 -2.13 10.55 -9.42
N MET A 287 -0.94 11.03 -9.81
CA MET A 287 -0.32 12.21 -9.22
C MET A 287 -1.15 13.49 -9.49
N LYS A 288 -1.62 13.67 -10.72
CA LYS A 288 -2.51 14.78 -11.11
C LYS A 288 -3.86 14.71 -10.40
N PHE A 289 -4.40 13.51 -10.18
CA PHE A 289 -5.62 13.32 -9.40
C PHE A 289 -5.44 13.83 -7.96
N HIS A 290 -4.36 13.46 -7.28
CA HIS A 290 -4.10 13.98 -5.93
C HIS A 290 -3.85 15.49 -5.93
N GLN A 291 -3.02 15.98 -6.85
CA GLN A 291 -2.75 17.42 -6.98
C GLN A 291 -4.02 18.26 -7.16
N LYS A 292 -4.92 17.84 -8.05
CA LYS A 292 -6.19 18.54 -8.31
C LYS A 292 -7.08 18.64 -7.07
N ASN A 293 -6.97 17.66 -6.16
CA ASN A 293 -7.79 17.59 -4.96
C ASN A 293 -7.10 18.17 -3.71
N PHE A 294 -5.83 18.55 -3.78
CA PHE A 294 -5.27 19.43 -2.77
C PHE A 294 -5.89 20.82 -2.93
N ALA A 295 -6.22 21.47 -1.81
CA ALA A 295 -6.56 22.88 -1.87
C ALA A 295 -5.34 23.64 -2.42
N GLU A 296 -5.58 24.64 -3.27
CA GLU A 296 -4.50 25.54 -3.65
C GLU A 296 -3.92 26.13 -2.36
N SER A 297 -2.64 25.89 -2.12
CA SER A 297 -1.90 26.60 -1.10
C SER A 297 -1.93 28.06 -1.51
N SER A 298 -2.77 28.87 -0.86
CA SER A 298 -2.65 30.32 -0.94
C SER A 298 -1.21 30.66 -0.56
N SER A 299 -0.42 31.07 -1.54
CA SER A 299 0.86 31.71 -1.32
C SER A 299 0.54 33.08 -0.71
N ASN A 300 0.40 33.13 0.62
CA ASN A 300 0.51 34.37 1.37
C ASN A 300 1.90 34.41 2.00
#